data_AF-A0A3B0M342-F1
#
_entry.id   AF-A0A3B0M342-F1
#
_cell.length_a   1.000
_cell.length_b   1.000
_cell.length_c   1.000
_cell.angle_alpha   90.00
_cell.angle_beta   90.00
_cell.angle_gamma   90.00
#
_symmetry.space_group_name_H-M   'P 1'
#
loop_
_entity.id
_entity.type
_entity.pdbx_description
1 polymer ?
#
loop_
_entity_poly.entity_id
_entity_poly.type
_entity_poly.pdbx_seq_one_letter_code
_entity_poly.pdbx_strand_id
1 'polypeptide(L)'
;MHEKPWIILTLRRTGGTELTTALAKLSAFRTIEHEPFNAERKLGAITQAFDAHGDTARLRADIDAALTDTPNIKHCIEVLPMAVTRELIDAGQARGYHMIVLTRRNEAKRIGSLLLAQATGAWGASEAADVYPKIIAGSHQPHPIDLARLPHRVHVDFAALGQTLTLLRNRAMQWDWQVFEDIYRPDGSAATQVIAIAARAGIAAQPDDPRLQVFAKSKGQNSADIADYVPNYAEALVRLQTLCAA
;
A
#
# COMPACT_ATOMS: atom_id res chain seq x y z
N MET A 1 3.97 -8.71 26.07
CA MET A 1 3.79 -9.31 24.73
C MET A 1 5.12 -9.18 24.00
N HIS A 2 5.63 -10.23 23.34
CA HIS A 2 6.85 -10.11 22.54
C HIS A 2 6.54 -9.46 21.20
N GLU A 3 7.46 -8.62 20.71
CA GLU A 3 7.35 -7.99 19.39
C GLU A 3 7.32 -9.06 18.28
N LYS A 4 6.50 -8.83 17.25
CA LYS A 4 6.40 -9.68 16.06
C LYS A 4 6.73 -8.86 14.82
N PRO A 5 7.38 -9.46 13.80
CA PRO A 5 7.48 -8.82 12.49
C PRO A 5 6.09 -8.68 11.88
N TRP A 6 5.90 -7.70 11.00
CA TRP A 6 4.59 -7.44 10.38
C TRP A 6 4.63 -7.53 8.86
N ILE A 7 3.49 -7.95 8.30
CA ILE A 7 3.18 -7.83 6.87
C ILE A 7 1.94 -6.95 6.74
N ILE A 8 2.06 -5.85 6.00
CA ILE A 8 0.92 -5.01 5.59
C ILE A 8 0.48 -5.45 4.19
N LEU A 9 -0.69 -6.06 4.10
CA LEU A 9 -1.38 -6.36 2.86
C LEU A 9 -2.30 -5.19 2.52
N THR A 10 -2.08 -4.54 1.39
CA THR A 10 -2.78 -3.29 1.04
C THR A 10 -3.01 -3.17 -0.45
N LEU A 11 -3.85 -2.21 -0.85
CA LEU A 11 -3.85 -1.66 -2.20
C LEU A 11 -2.94 -0.43 -2.27
N ARG A 12 -2.54 0.01 -3.47
CA ARG A 12 -1.88 1.31 -3.64
C ARG A 12 -2.80 2.47 -3.22
N ARG A 13 -2.18 3.57 -2.77
CA ARG A 13 -2.86 4.84 -2.39
C ARG A 13 -3.81 4.77 -1.18
N THR A 14 -3.60 3.81 -0.30
CA THR A 14 -4.28 3.65 1.01
C THR A 14 -3.59 4.38 2.17
N GLY A 15 -2.59 5.25 1.91
CA GLY A 15 -1.72 5.80 2.97
C GLY A 15 -0.73 4.78 3.55
N GLY A 16 -0.55 3.63 2.88
CA GLY A 16 0.33 2.59 3.39
C GLY A 16 1.80 3.02 3.52
N THR A 17 2.27 4.02 2.78
CA THR A 17 3.67 4.47 2.86
C THR A 17 3.98 5.16 4.19
N GLU A 18 3.13 6.10 4.64
CA GLU A 18 3.35 6.77 5.92
C GLU A 18 3.22 5.78 7.10
N LEU A 19 2.22 4.89 7.07
CA LEU A 19 2.06 3.85 8.10
C LEU A 19 3.28 2.93 8.15
N THR A 20 3.71 2.40 7.00
CA THR A 20 4.88 1.52 6.88
C THR A 20 6.13 2.23 7.39
N THR A 21 6.32 3.51 7.05
CA THR A 21 7.47 4.30 7.50
C THR A 21 7.47 4.48 9.01
N ALA A 22 6.31 4.74 9.62
CA ALA A 22 6.18 4.89 11.06
C ALA A 22 6.46 3.57 11.78
N LEU A 23 5.81 2.48 11.37
CA LEU A 23 6.00 1.15 11.98
C LEU A 23 7.44 0.64 11.80
N ALA A 24 8.06 0.89 10.65
CA ALA A 24 9.46 0.52 10.39
C ALA A 24 10.44 1.23 11.33
N LYS A 25 10.15 2.47 11.74
CA LYS A 25 10.97 3.19 12.71
C LYS A 25 10.75 2.71 14.14
N LEU A 26 9.54 2.25 14.46
CA LEU A 26 9.20 1.77 15.80
C LEU A 26 9.70 0.35 16.06
N SER A 27 9.68 -0.51 15.05
CA SER A 27 9.97 -1.94 15.15
C SER A 27 11.47 -2.22 15.28
N ALA A 28 11.81 -3.26 16.05
CA ALA A 28 13.15 -3.86 16.09
C ALA A 28 13.47 -4.67 14.82
N PHE A 29 12.45 -5.13 14.08
CA PHE A 29 12.62 -5.87 12.84
C PHE A 29 12.93 -4.92 11.68
N ARG A 30 13.93 -5.29 10.87
CA ARG A 30 14.32 -4.49 9.70
C ARG A 30 13.23 -4.52 8.64
N THR A 31 12.97 -3.37 8.01
CA THR A 31 12.22 -3.30 6.74
C THR A 31 13.20 -3.38 5.57
N ILE A 32 12.98 -4.28 4.60
CA ILE A 32 13.85 -4.42 3.42
C ILE A 32 13.82 -3.14 2.57
N GLU A 33 12.61 -2.77 2.16
CA GLU A 33 12.19 -1.53 1.52
C GLU A 33 10.66 -1.54 1.36
N HIS A 34 10.07 -0.49 0.77
CA HIS A 34 8.65 -0.50 0.41
C HIS A 34 8.39 -1.42 -0.80
N GLU A 35 7.41 -2.32 -0.67
CA GLU A 35 6.93 -3.18 -1.77
C GLU A 35 8.07 -3.99 -2.42
N PRO A 36 8.83 -4.78 -1.62
CA PRO A 36 10.11 -5.34 -2.05
C PRO A 36 9.99 -6.34 -3.22
N PHE A 37 8.80 -6.89 -3.47
CA PHE A 37 8.54 -7.85 -4.54
C PHE A 37 8.16 -7.20 -5.89
N ASN A 38 8.03 -5.87 -5.96
CA ASN A 38 7.83 -5.20 -7.26
C ASN A 38 9.05 -5.44 -8.16
N ALA A 39 8.84 -5.52 -9.47
CA ALA A 39 9.85 -5.97 -10.44
C ALA A 39 11.18 -5.19 -10.37
N GLU A 40 11.14 -3.91 -10.04
CA GLU A 40 12.29 -3.01 -9.93
C GLU A 40 12.96 -2.98 -8.55
N ARG A 41 12.49 -3.82 -7.61
CA ARG A 41 12.88 -3.83 -6.19
C ARG A 41 13.76 -5.02 -5.84
N LYS A 42 14.30 -5.02 -4.63
CA LYS A 42 15.28 -6.00 -4.12
C LYS A 42 14.84 -7.45 -4.26
N LEU A 43 13.55 -7.74 -4.12
CA LEU A 43 12.98 -9.08 -4.29
C LEU A 43 12.19 -9.23 -5.60
N GLY A 44 12.28 -8.24 -6.51
CA GLY A 44 11.58 -8.25 -7.80
C GLY A 44 11.95 -9.42 -8.71
N ALA A 45 13.18 -9.93 -8.58
CA ALA A 45 13.64 -11.11 -9.31
C ALA A 45 12.80 -12.37 -9.00
N ILE A 46 12.24 -12.48 -7.79
CA ILE A 46 11.37 -13.60 -7.40
C ILE A 46 10.07 -13.55 -8.22
N THR A 47 9.45 -12.38 -8.29
CA THR A 47 8.23 -12.17 -9.08
C THR A 47 8.50 -12.39 -10.57
N GLN A 48 9.59 -11.83 -11.11
CA GLN A 48 9.95 -11.98 -12.52
C GLN A 48 10.20 -13.44 -12.91
N ALA A 49 10.90 -14.20 -12.06
CA ALA A 49 11.14 -15.62 -12.29
C ALA A 49 9.82 -16.41 -12.29
N PHE A 50 8.90 -16.08 -11.40
CA PHE A 50 7.57 -16.71 -11.38
C PHE A 50 6.74 -16.34 -12.62
N ASP A 51 6.71 -15.07 -13.03
CA ASP A 51 5.99 -14.65 -14.24
C ASP A 51 6.53 -15.32 -15.52
N ALA A 52 7.84 -15.59 -15.57
CA ALA A 52 8.49 -16.23 -16.71
C ALA A 52 8.23 -17.75 -16.79
N HIS A 53 8.11 -18.43 -15.65
CA HIS A 53 8.17 -19.90 -15.59
C HIS A 53 6.98 -20.57 -14.90
N GLY A 54 6.20 -19.84 -14.12
CA GLY A 54 5.05 -20.37 -13.37
C GLY A 54 5.40 -21.38 -12.27
N ASP A 55 6.69 -21.53 -11.91
CA ASP A 55 7.14 -22.52 -10.95
C ASP A 55 6.75 -22.12 -9.51
N THR A 56 5.68 -22.73 -9.03
CA THR A 56 5.14 -22.47 -7.69
C THR A 56 6.02 -23.02 -6.58
N ALA A 57 6.74 -24.14 -6.83
CA ALA A 57 7.62 -24.72 -5.81
C ALA A 57 8.86 -23.83 -5.61
N ARG A 58 9.40 -23.30 -6.70
CA ARG A 58 10.48 -22.31 -6.66
C ARG A 58 10.03 -21.02 -5.99
N LEU A 59 8.86 -20.48 -6.36
CA LEU A 59 8.30 -19.28 -5.73
C LEU A 59 8.21 -19.42 -4.21
N ARG A 60 7.69 -20.56 -3.73
CA ARG A 60 7.61 -20.85 -2.30
C ARG A 60 8.98 -20.83 -1.63
N ALA A 61 9.95 -21.53 -2.21
CA ALA A 61 11.31 -21.61 -1.66
C ALA A 61 11.99 -20.22 -1.62
N ASP A 62 11.82 -19.42 -2.67
CA ASP A 62 12.43 -18.08 -2.75
C ASP A 62 11.78 -17.10 -1.76
N ILE A 63 10.45 -17.14 -1.59
CA ILE A 63 9.76 -16.33 -0.57
C ILE A 63 10.17 -16.78 0.84
N ASP A 64 10.23 -18.09 1.10
CA ASP A 64 10.66 -18.63 2.39
C ASP A 64 12.08 -18.15 2.74
N ALA A 65 13.00 -18.21 1.77
CA ALA A 65 14.36 -17.70 1.91
C ALA A 65 14.40 -16.19 2.15
N ALA A 66 13.58 -15.40 1.45
CA ALA A 66 13.50 -13.94 1.62
C ALA A 66 13.00 -13.53 3.02
N LEU A 67 12.27 -14.40 3.71
CA LEU A 67 11.73 -14.18 5.05
C LEU A 67 12.61 -14.78 6.18
N THR A 68 13.81 -15.28 5.86
CA THR A 68 14.73 -15.89 6.86
C THR A 68 15.03 -14.95 8.03
N ASP A 69 15.35 -13.69 7.74
CA ASP A 69 15.68 -12.69 8.77
C ASP A 69 14.44 -12.02 9.38
N THR A 70 13.24 -12.57 9.14
CA THR A 70 11.95 -12.03 9.61
C THR A 70 11.75 -10.53 9.33
N PRO A 71 11.97 -10.05 8.10
CA PRO A 71 11.82 -8.63 7.77
C PRO A 71 10.37 -8.17 7.84
N ASN A 72 10.18 -6.89 8.15
CA ASN A 72 8.92 -6.19 7.98
C ASN A 72 8.63 -5.92 6.50
N ILE A 73 7.38 -6.14 6.06
CA ILE A 73 7.01 -6.10 4.63
C ILE A 73 5.71 -5.30 4.43
N LYS A 74 5.72 -4.36 3.47
CA LYS A 74 4.51 -3.79 2.87
C LYS A 74 4.33 -4.42 1.50
N HIS A 75 3.15 -4.96 1.22
CA HIS A 75 2.83 -5.68 -0.02
C HIS A 75 1.53 -5.16 -0.64
N CYS A 76 1.62 -4.64 -1.87
CA CYS A 76 0.45 -4.18 -2.63
C CYS A 76 -0.15 -5.36 -3.41
N ILE A 77 -1.29 -5.88 -2.93
CA ILE A 77 -1.86 -7.16 -3.37
C ILE A 77 -2.37 -7.16 -4.82
N GLU A 78 -2.60 -5.99 -5.40
CA GLU A 78 -3.12 -5.84 -6.76
C GLU A 78 -2.05 -5.57 -7.82
N VAL A 79 -0.78 -5.45 -7.40
CA VAL A 79 0.34 -5.18 -8.30
C VAL A 79 0.94 -6.48 -8.85
N LEU A 80 0.96 -7.52 -8.03
CA LEU A 80 1.70 -8.75 -8.28
C LEU A 80 0.75 -9.95 -8.45
N PRO A 81 1.18 -11.04 -9.11
CA PRO A 81 0.39 -12.25 -9.23
C PRO A 81 -0.06 -12.76 -7.86
N MET A 82 -1.30 -13.25 -7.78
CA MET A 82 -1.89 -13.70 -6.52
C MET A 82 -1.13 -14.87 -5.87
N ALA A 83 -0.35 -15.62 -6.65
CA ALA A 83 0.56 -16.63 -6.11
C ALA A 83 1.60 -16.04 -5.15
N VAL A 84 2.16 -14.85 -5.46
CA VAL A 84 3.13 -14.15 -4.59
C VAL A 84 2.46 -13.79 -3.26
N THR A 85 1.27 -13.19 -3.31
CA THR A 85 0.49 -12.86 -2.11
C THR A 85 0.18 -14.10 -1.27
N ARG A 86 -0.17 -15.23 -1.92
CA ARG A 86 -0.46 -16.48 -1.23
C ARG A 86 0.74 -17.02 -0.48
N GLU A 87 1.86 -17.19 -1.18
CA GLU A 87 3.06 -17.76 -0.59
C GLU A 87 3.67 -16.83 0.48
N LEU A 88 3.54 -15.51 0.34
CA LEU A 88 3.91 -14.55 1.39
C LEU A 88 3.07 -14.70 2.65
N ILE A 89 1.75 -14.89 2.50
CA ILE A 89 0.84 -15.12 3.63
C ILE A 89 1.17 -16.43 4.34
N ASP A 90 1.35 -17.52 3.58
CA ASP A 90 1.66 -18.84 4.13
C ASP A 90 3.02 -18.83 4.85
N ALA A 91 4.06 -18.21 4.27
CA ALA A 91 5.38 -18.06 4.87
C ALA A 91 5.39 -17.16 6.11
N GLY A 92 4.62 -16.07 6.10
CA GLY A 92 4.46 -15.17 7.24
C GLY A 92 3.67 -15.83 8.38
N GLN A 93 2.64 -16.63 8.08
CA GLN A 93 1.92 -17.42 9.08
C GLN A 93 2.85 -18.38 9.81
N ALA A 94 3.67 -19.13 9.07
CA ALA A 94 4.63 -20.09 9.62
C ALA A 94 5.65 -19.45 10.56
N ARG A 95 5.94 -18.15 10.38
CA ARG A 95 6.89 -17.37 11.17
C ARG A 95 6.24 -16.49 12.25
N GLY A 96 4.93 -16.59 12.43
CA GLY A 96 4.20 -15.86 13.47
C GLY A 96 4.11 -14.35 13.24
N TYR A 97 4.12 -13.91 11.98
CA TYR A 97 3.96 -12.50 11.63
C TYR A 97 2.63 -11.92 12.13
N HIS A 98 2.65 -10.64 12.51
CA HIS A 98 1.45 -9.85 12.68
C HIS A 98 0.94 -9.39 11.31
N MET A 99 -0.21 -9.92 10.88
CA MET A 99 -0.83 -9.56 9.61
C MET A 99 -1.69 -8.32 9.77
N ILE A 100 -1.45 -7.30 8.93
CA ILE A 100 -2.25 -6.09 8.85
C ILE A 100 -2.89 -6.04 7.47
N VAL A 101 -4.21 -5.88 7.40
CA VAL A 101 -4.92 -5.56 6.15
C VAL A 101 -5.26 -4.08 6.17
N LEU A 102 -4.61 -3.30 5.30
CA LEU A 102 -4.84 -1.86 5.19
C LEU A 102 -5.73 -1.56 3.98
N THR A 103 -6.81 -0.85 4.24
CA THR A 103 -7.81 -0.45 3.24
C THR A 103 -8.09 1.04 3.30
N ARG A 104 -8.87 1.55 2.34
CA ARG A 104 -9.38 2.91 2.35
C ARG A 104 -10.87 2.86 2.07
N ARG A 105 -11.68 3.49 2.94
CA ARG A 105 -13.14 3.42 2.86
C ARG A 105 -13.66 4.11 1.60
N ASN A 106 -13.08 5.25 1.24
CA ASN A 106 -13.45 5.95 0.00
C ASN A 106 -12.63 5.44 -1.19
N GLU A 107 -13.11 4.36 -1.80
CA GLU A 107 -12.42 3.68 -2.89
C GLU A 107 -12.34 4.52 -4.17
N ALA A 108 -13.40 5.28 -4.49
CA ALA A 108 -13.38 6.20 -5.62
C ALA A 108 -12.27 7.25 -5.49
N LYS A 109 -12.09 7.85 -4.30
CA LYS A 109 -10.96 8.77 -4.03
C LYS A 109 -9.61 8.06 -4.03
N ARG A 110 -9.54 6.81 -3.56
CA ARG A 110 -8.30 6.01 -3.61
C ARG A 110 -7.85 5.79 -5.05
N ILE A 111 -8.74 5.31 -5.91
CA ILE A 111 -8.47 5.06 -7.32
C ILE A 111 -8.22 6.38 -8.04
N GLY A 112 -9.01 7.44 -7.79
CA GLY A 112 -8.74 8.77 -8.33
C GLY A 112 -7.31 9.25 -8.02
N SER A 113 -6.86 9.06 -6.78
CA SER A 113 -5.49 9.37 -6.40
C SER A 113 -4.44 8.52 -7.11
N LEU A 114 -4.75 7.27 -7.46
CA LEU A 114 -3.86 6.42 -8.27
C LEU A 114 -3.79 6.93 -9.71
N LEU A 115 -4.93 7.29 -10.30
CA LEU A 115 -5.01 7.83 -11.66
C LEU A 115 -4.21 9.13 -11.78
N LEU A 116 -4.27 10.03 -10.79
CA LEU A 116 -3.43 11.23 -10.75
C LEU A 116 -1.95 10.90 -10.73
N ALA A 117 -1.53 9.97 -9.88
CA ALA A 117 -0.11 9.56 -9.80
C ALA A 117 0.38 8.96 -11.12
N GLN A 118 -0.46 8.19 -11.82
CA GLN A 118 -0.15 7.62 -13.13
C GLN A 118 -0.11 8.68 -14.23
N ALA A 119 -1.08 9.59 -14.26
CA ALA A 119 -1.19 10.63 -15.28
C ALA A 119 -0.07 11.67 -15.20
N THR A 120 0.36 11.98 -13.97
CA THR A 120 1.39 13.00 -13.71
C THR A 120 2.79 12.41 -13.51
N GLY A 121 2.91 11.12 -13.20
CA GLY A 121 4.16 10.50 -12.76
C GLY A 121 4.56 10.82 -11.31
N ALA A 122 3.76 11.59 -10.57
CA ALA A 122 4.06 11.96 -9.19
C ALA A 122 3.51 10.92 -8.18
N TRP A 123 4.37 10.01 -7.74
CA TRP A 123 3.99 8.95 -6.80
C TRP A 123 4.14 9.37 -5.32
N GLY A 124 5.09 10.25 -5.01
CA GLY A 124 5.43 10.75 -3.68
C GLY A 124 5.37 12.27 -3.57
N ALA A 125 5.59 12.79 -2.35
CA ALA A 125 5.63 14.23 -2.10
C ALA A 125 6.83 14.92 -2.78
N SER A 126 7.96 14.21 -2.91
CA SER A 126 9.15 14.72 -3.59
C SER A 126 8.90 14.90 -5.09
N GLU A 127 8.29 13.91 -5.73
CA GLU A 127 7.95 13.97 -7.16
C GLU A 127 6.86 15.01 -7.41
N ALA A 128 5.85 15.10 -6.55
CA ALA A 128 4.81 16.13 -6.66
C ALA A 128 5.40 17.55 -6.59
N ALA A 129 6.35 17.79 -5.68
CA ALA A 129 7.02 19.09 -5.54
C ALA A 129 7.83 19.49 -6.78
N ASP A 130 8.35 18.53 -7.54
CA ASP A 130 9.08 18.79 -8.79
C ASP A 130 8.15 18.89 -10.02
N VAL A 131 7.17 17.98 -10.13
CA VAL A 131 6.36 17.82 -11.35
C VAL A 131 5.18 18.78 -11.40
N TYR A 132 4.48 19.01 -10.29
CA TYR A 132 3.26 19.82 -10.30
C TYR A 132 3.48 21.27 -10.74
N PRO A 133 4.56 21.98 -10.30
CA PRO A 133 4.82 23.32 -10.79
C PRO A 133 5.01 23.37 -12.32
N LYS A 134 5.60 22.33 -12.92
CA LYS A 134 5.81 22.24 -14.38
C LYS A 134 4.48 22.04 -15.11
N ILE A 135 3.58 21.25 -14.56
CA ILE A 135 2.22 21.08 -15.09
C ILE A 135 1.44 22.39 -15.03
N ILE A 136 1.45 23.05 -13.86
CA ILE A 136 0.73 24.30 -13.64
C ILE A 136 1.25 25.39 -14.59
N ALA A 137 2.56 25.43 -14.83
CA ALA A 137 3.19 26.34 -15.77
C ALA A 137 2.98 25.96 -17.25
N GLY A 138 2.36 24.81 -17.54
CA GLY A 138 2.12 24.30 -18.89
C GLY A 138 3.35 23.73 -19.60
N SER A 139 4.49 23.59 -18.92
CA SER A 139 5.72 23.01 -19.49
C SER A 139 5.76 21.49 -19.46
N HIS A 140 4.82 20.87 -18.74
CA HIS A 140 4.58 19.43 -18.75
C HIS A 140 3.07 19.17 -18.88
N GLN A 141 2.66 18.29 -19.78
CA GLN A 141 1.25 17.93 -19.93
C GLN A 141 1.00 16.53 -19.39
N PRO A 142 0.11 16.38 -18.38
CA PRO A 142 -0.30 15.07 -17.89
C PRO A 142 -0.98 14.26 -18.97
N HIS A 143 -0.85 12.93 -18.89
CA HIS A 143 -1.60 12.04 -19.77
C HIS A 143 -3.10 12.05 -19.42
N PRO A 144 -3.99 11.93 -20.43
CA PRO A 144 -5.41 11.74 -20.18
C PRO A 144 -5.68 10.41 -19.49
N ILE A 145 -6.79 10.35 -18.77
CA ILE A 145 -7.20 9.12 -18.09
C ILE A 145 -7.92 8.20 -19.06
N ASP A 146 -7.55 6.92 -19.07
CA ASP A 146 -8.25 5.89 -19.83
C ASP A 146 -9.57 5.53 -19.13
N LEU A 147 -10.65 6.23 -19.51
CA LEU A 147 -11.99 6.03 -18.96
C LEU A 147 -12.56 4.64 -19.26
N ALA A 148 -12.13 4.00 -20.35
CA ALA A 148 -12.62 2.69 -20.75
C ALA A 148 -12.07 1.57 -19.84
N ARG A 149 -10.90 1.78 -19.24
CA ARG A 149 -10.28 0.83 -18.31
C ARG A 149 -10.71 0.97 -16.85
N LEU A 150 -11.50 1.98 -16.49
CA LEU A 150 -11.94 2.18 -15.09
C LEU A 150 -12.69 0.98 -14.51
N PRO A 151 -13.67 0.35 -15.21
CA PRO A 151 -14.37 -0.81 -14.65
C PRO A 151 -13.42 -1.98 -14.39
N HIS A 152 -12.46 -2.21 -15.29
CA HIS A 152 -11.45 -3.25 -15.11
C HIS A 152 -10.56 -2.96 -13.89
N ARG A 153 -10.12 -1.70 -13.70
CA ARG A 153 -9.31 -1.34 -12.53
C ARG A 153 -10.07 -1.57 -11.22
N VAL A 154 -11.33 -1.15 -11.15
CA VAL A 154 -12.19 -1.36 -9.97
C VAL A 154 -12.34 -2.86 -9.70
N HIS A 155 -12.62 -3.65 -10.74
CA HIS A 155 -12.75 -5.10 -10.61
C HIS A 155 -11.47 -5.77 -10.11
N VAL A 156 -10.30 -5.44 -10.66
CA VAL A 156 -9.01 -6.01 -10.23
C VAL A 156 -8.75 -5.72 -8.75
N ASP A 157 -9.03 -4.51 -8.30
CA ASP A 157 -8.78 -4.10 -6.91
C ASP A 157 -9.68 -4.84 -5.92
N PHE A 158 -10.98 -4.91 -6.23
CA PHE A 158 -11.93 -5.68 -5.41
C PHE A 158 -11.66 -7.19 -5.46
N ALA A 159 -11.31 -7.73 -6.63
CA ALA A 159 -10.97 -9.14 -6.78
C ALA A 159 -9.72 -9.50 -5.96
N ALA A 160 -8.65 -8.70 -6.04
CA ALA A 160 -7.42 -8.93 -5.29
C ALA A 160 -7.67 -8.87 -3.77
N LEU A 161 -8.41 -7.87 -3.29
CA LEU A 161 -8.78 -7.75 -1.88
C LEU A 161 -9.67 -8.93 -1.43
N GLY A 162 -10.71 -9.26 -2.20
CA GLY A 162 -11.63 -10.36 -1.89
C GLY A 162 -10.93 -11.72 -1.84
N GLN A 163 -10.02 -11.99 -2.79
CA GLN A 163 -9.18 -13.20 -2.80
C GLN A 163 -8.25 -13.26 -1.59
N THR A 164 -7.62 -12.13 -1.24
CA THR A 164 -6.73 -12.03 -0.07
C THR A 164 -7.49 -12.28 1.23
N LEU A 165 -8.66 -11.65 1.42
CA LEU A 165 -9.50 -11.86 2.61
C LEU A 165 -10.01 -13.31 2.69
N THR A 166 -10.38 -13.90 1.56
CA THR A 166 -10.80 -15.30 1.49
C THR A 166 -9.65 -16.23 1.87
N LEU A 167 -8.44 -15.95 1.40
CA LEU A 167 -7.26 -16.73 1.75
C LEU A 167 -6.97 -16.66 3.26
N LEU A 168 -6.93 -15.47 3.85
CA LEU A 168 -6.71 -15.29 5.29
C LEU A 168 -7.75 -16.04 6.13
N ARG A 169 -9.03 -15.98 5.74
CA ARG A 169 -10.13 -16.73 6.38
C ARG A 169 -9.93 -18.23 6.28
N ASN A 170 -9.61 -18.73 5.08
CA ASN A 170 -9.40 -20.17 4.84
C ASN A 170 -8.16 -20.72 5.55
N ARG A 171 -7.22 -19.87 5.94
CA ARG A 171 -6.04 -20.22 6.75
C ARG A 171 -6.28 -20.07 8.26
N ALA A 172 -7.49 -19.69 8.68
CA ALA A 172 -7.83 -19.34 10.05
C ALA A 172 -6.84 -18.34 10.67
N MET A 173 -6.30 -17.45 9.86
CA MET A 173 -5.34 -16.45 10.32
C MET A 173 -6.06 -15.32 11.03
N GLN A 174 -5.44 -14.80 12.08
CA GLN A 174 -5.83 -13.52 12.64
C GLN A 174 -5.13 -12.41 11.88
N TRP A 175 -5.88 -11.36 11.54
CA TRP A 175 -5.33 -10.14 10.94
C TRP A 175 -5.95 -8.91 11.58
N ASP A 176 -5.16 -7.84 11.65
CA ASP A 176 -5.59 -6.53 12.09
C ASP A 176 -6.09 -5.73 10.88
N TRP A 177 -7.40 -5.45 10.82
CA TRP A 177 -7.98 -4.68 9.72
C TRP A 177 -7.93 -3.18 10.06
N GLN A 178 -7.11 -2.46 9.30
CA GLN A 178 -6.94 -1.01 9.41
C GLN A 178 -7.53 -0.26 8.21
N VAL A 179 -8.08 0.92 8.47
CA VAL A 179 -8.73 1.77 7.48
C VAL A 179 -8.08 3.15 7.49
N PHE A 180 -7.66 3.64 6.33
CA PHE A 180 -7.00 4.94 6.16
C PHE A 180 -7.70 6.07 6.93
N GLU A 181 -9.01 6.22 6.77
CA GLU A 181 -9.79 7.30 7.39
C GLU A 181 -9.81 7.24 8.92
N ASP A 182 -9.58 6.06 9.50
CA ASP A 182 -9.55 5.88 10.95
C ASP A 182 -8.14 6.16 11.51
N ILE A 183 -7.09 5.98 10.69
CA ILE A 183 -5.70 6.32 11.04
C ILE A 183 -5.47 7.83 10.86
N TYR A 184 -5.80 8.37 9.70
CA TYR A 184 -5.46 9.74 9.29
C TYR A 184 -6.63 10.70 9.50
N ARG A 185 -7.12 10.73 10.74
CA ARG A 185 -8.23 11.59 11.13
C ARG A 185 -7.81 13.07 11.07
N PRO A 186 -8.71 13.99 10.68
CA PRO A 186 -8.41 15.43 10.63
C PRO A 186 -8.02 16.05 11.98
N ASP A 187 -8.36 15.37 13.08
CA ASP A 187 -8.01 15.78 14.46
C ASP A 187 -6.52 15.61 14.80
N GLY A 188 -5.69 15.14 13.86
CA GLY A 188 -4.24 15.00 14.03
C GLY A 188 -3.83 13.77 14.85
N SER A 189 -4.75 12.84 15.13
CA SER A 189 -4.50 11.67 15.99
C SER A 189 -3.70 10.53 15.34
N ALA A 190 -3.11 10.73 14.16
CA ALA A 190 -2.41 9.66 13.42
C ALA A 190 -1.32 8.96 14.23
N ALA A 191 -0.52 9.71 15.00
CA ALA A 191 0.49 9.13 15.88
C ALA A 191 -0.13 8.17 16.92
N THR A 192 -1.21 8.59 17.57
CA THR A 192 -1.96 7.77 18.55
C THR A 192 -2.50 6.49 17.91
N GLN A 193 -3.06 6.58 16.70
CA GLN A 193 -3.58 5.40 15.98
C GLN A 193 -2.46 4.43 15.60
N VAL A 194 -1.32 4.95 15.12
CA VAL A 194 -0.16 4.10 14.80
C VAL A 194 0.42 3.44 16.05
N ILE A 195 0.45 4.12 17.20
CA ILE A 195 0.87 3.50 18.47
C ILE A 195 -0.06 2.34 18.83
N ALA A 196 -1.38 2.52 18.68
CA ALA A 196 -2.35 1.46 18.94
C ALA A 196 -2.18 0.25 17.99
N ILE A 197 -1.88 0.50 16.71
CA ILE A 197 -1.53 -0.55 15.74
C ILE A 197 -0.23 -1.26 16.15
N ALA A 198 0.81 -0.49 16.46
CA ALA A 198 2.12 -0.99 16.85
C ALA A 198 2.05 -1.89 18.10
N ALA A 199 1.23 -1.49 19.08
CA ALA A 199 1.01 -2.26 20.31
C ALA A 199 0.41 -3.66 20.03
N ARG A 200 -0.42 -3.82 19.00
CA ARG A 200 -0.97 -5.14 18.60
C ARG A 200 0.08 -6.07 17.99
N ALA A 201 1.16 -5.51 17.45
CA ALA A 201 2.37 -6.25 17.05
C ALA A 201 3.38 -6.42 18.20
N GLY A 202 3.06 -5.98 19.42
CA GLY A 202 3.97 -6.03 20.57
C GLY A 202 5.05 -4.95 20.56
N ILE A 203 4.94 -3.92 19.71
CA ILE A 203 5.89 -2.81 19.62
C ILE A 203 5.50 -1.74 20.63
N ALA A 204 6.45 -1.34 21.49
CA ALA A 204 6.24 -0.28 22.48
C ALA A 204 6.60 1.10 21.91
N ALA A 205 5.68 2.06 22.05
CA ALA A 205 5.85 3.45 21.65
C ALA A 205 5.01 4.37 22.55
N GLN A 206 5.40 5.64 22.65
CA GLN A 206 4.69 6.68 23.40
C GLN A 206 4.21 7.80 22.47
N PRO A 207 3.20 8.61 22.85
CA PRO A 207 2.66 9.68 22.00
C PRO A 207 3.71 10.71 21.53
N ASP A 208 4.71 10.97 22.35
CA ASP A 208 5.81 11.91 22.09
C ASP A 208 7.04 11.25 21.45
N ASP A 209 6.93 9.99 21.03
CA ASP A 209 8.05 9.23 20.48
C ASP A 209 8.65 9.94 19.27
N PRO A 210 9.94 10.35 19.31
CA PRO A 210 10.57 11.10 18.23
C PRO A 210 10.63 10.33 16.91
N ARG A 211 10.45 9.01 16.93
CA ARG A 211 10.38 8.17 15.73
C ARG A 211 9.10 8.44 14.92
N LEU A 212 8.04 8.98 15.54
CA LEU A 212 6.76 9.30 14.92
C LEU A 212 6.68 10.69 14.27
N GLN A 213 7.79 11.43 14.24
CA GLN A 213 7.88 12.75 13.59
C GLN A 213 7.61 12.73 12.06
N VAL A 214 7.44 11.55 11.46
CA VAL A 214 6.98 11.40 10.08
C VAL A 214 5.61 12.06 9.86
N PHE A 215 4.74 12.09 10.88
CA PHE A 215 3.43 12.75 10.80
C PHE A 215 3.50 14.28 10.99
N ALA A 216 4.52 14.79 11.66
CA ALA A 216 4.74 16.24 11.81
C ALA A 216 5.22 16.89 10.49
N LYS A 217 5.87 16.11 9.61
CA LYS A 217 6.46 16.58 8.36
C LYS A 217 5.69 16.20 7.10
N SER A 218 4.62 15.40 7.19
CA SER A 218 3.84 15.01 6.01
C SER A 218 3.05 16.20 5.48
N LYS A 219 3.69 17.03 4.65
CA LYS A 219 2.94 17.85 3.70
C LYS A 219 2.28 16.86 2.75
N GLY A 220 0.95 16.84 2.74
CA GLY A 220 0.20 16.05 1.76
C GLY A 220 0.67 16.40 0.34
N GLN A 221 0.48 15.49 -0.60
CA GLN A 221 0.87 15.72 -2.00
C GLN A 221 0.05 16.83 -2.68
N ASN A 222 -0.89 17.48 -1.98
CA ASN A 222 -1.84 18.45 -2.51
C ASN A 222 -2.44 18.02 -3.86
N SER A 223 -2.78 16.74 -3.99
CA SER A 223 -3.28 16.16 -5.24
C SER A 223 -4.59 16.82 -5.73
N ALA A 224 -5.27 17.58 -4.88
CA ALA A 224 -6.42 18.39 -5.28
C ALA A 224 -6.00 19.54 -6.22
N ASP A 225 -4.82 20.14 -6.01
CA ASP A 225 -4.34 21.30 -6.75
C ASP A 225 -3.97 20.97 -8.20
N ILE A 226 -3.72 19.69 -8.50
CA ILE A 226 -3.38 19.22 -9.84
C ILE A 226 -4.58 18.64 -10.61
N ALA A 227 -5.70 18.43 -9.93
CA ALA A 227 -6.86 17.70 -10.45
C ALA A 227 -7.40 18.33 -11.75
N ASP A 228 -7.49 19.66 -11.78
CA ASP A 228 -8.05 20.41 -12.91
C ASP A 228 -7.10 20.45 -14.14
N TYR A 229 -5.83 20.08 -13.94
CA TYR A 229 -4.82 20.04 -15.01
C TYR A 229 -4.70 18.67 -15.67
N VAL A 230 -5.27 17.62 -15.06
CA VAL A 230 -5.28 16.28 -15.65
C VAL A 230 -6.52 16.16 -16.54
N PRO A 231 -6.36 15.90 -17.86
CA PRO A 231 -7.50 15.77 -18.74
C PRO A 231 -8.50 14.74 -18.22
N ASN A 232 -9.79 15.06 -18.37
CA ASN A 232 -10.92 14.18 -18.07
C ASN A 232 -10.94 13.54 -16.66
N TYR A 233 -10.21 14.10 -15.68
CA TYR A 233 -10.15 13.56 -14.31
C TYR A 233 -11.46 13.73 -13.53
N ALA A 234 -12.12 14.89 -13.66
CA ALA A 234 -13.43 15.11 -13.03
C ALA A 234 -14.46 14.06 -13.50
N GLU A 235 -14.47 13.75 -14.80
CA GLU A 235 -15.32 12.70 -15.36
C GLU A 235 -14.96 11.31 -14.82
N ALA A 236 -13.66 11.00 -14.72
CA ALA A 236 -13.20 9.75 -14.12
C ALA A 236 -13.70 9.59 -12.68
N LEU A 237 -13.65 10.65 -11.86
CA LEU A 237 -14.13 10.62 -10.48
C LEU A 237 -15.64 10.35 -10.40
N VAL A 238 -16.45 10.97 -11.27
CA VAL A 238 -17.90 10.71 -11.32
C VAL A 238 -18.17 9.24 -11.66
N ARG A 239 -17.49 8.70 -12.68
CA ARG A 239 -17.63 7.29 -13.06
C ARG A 239 -17.20 6.35 -11.92
N LEU A 240 -16.11 6.65 -11.22
CA LEU A 240 -15.63 5.86 -10.09
C LEU A 240 -16.60 5.87 -8.92
N GLN A 241 -17.30 6.98 -8.65
CA GLN A 241 -18.33 7.02 -7.61
C GLN A 241 -19.45 6.01 -7.89
N THR A 242 -19.88 5.88 -9.15
CA THR A 242 -20.87 4.86 -9.54
C THR A 242 -20.30 3.45 -9.44
N LEU A 243 -19.09 3.21 -9.97
CA LEU A 243 -18.48 1.89 -10.02
C LEU A 243 -18.14 1.32 -8.63
N CYS A 244 -17.77 2.17 -7.67
CA CYS A 244 -17.37 1.75 -6.32
C CYS A 244 -18.53 1.77 -5.30
N ALA A 245 -19.73 2.22 -5.69
CA ALA A 245 -20.92 2.21 -4.83
C ALA A 245 -21.76 0.93 -4.96
N ALA A 246 -21.49 0.12 -5.98
CA ALA A 246 -22.10 -1.20 -6.20
C ALA A 246 -21.42 -2.28 -5.36
#